data_AF-A0A7W3IQP4-F1
#
_entry.id   AF-A0A7W3IQP4-F1
#
_cell.length_a   1.000
_cell.length_b   1.000
_cell.length_c   1.000
_cell.angle_alpha   90.00
_cell.angle_beta   90.00
_cell.angle_gamma   90.00
#
_symmetry.space_group_name_H-M   'P 1'
#
loop_
_entity.id
_entity.type
_entity.pdbx_description
1 polymer ?
#
loop_
_entity_poly.entity_id
_entity_poly.type
_entity_poly.pdbx_seq_one_letter_code
_entity_poly.pdbx_strand_id
1 'polypeptide(L)'
;MATRAAGAEDDPPDGLDEVAEALYAGDPDDFVRVRGERVKQARAAGDRRLATAVGALRRPTRSAWTVNLLAREAADELGALLDLGEALREAQQNLSGPELRRLSAERHRAVEELVRRAAALAADHGAAPSEAVRREVGQALQAALADPATGARVRASRLDKVPEYGGFGPFAASPVPEAAAPSPTATRNTASRSARDDEDDDEDTAEDTAEDTAEDTAERERRAAAAAEQTRALRQALDEATRAREEAESDLDDARTESQGAADDLAGLRELLARAEQRAAQAEAAVEHARERVETRRRAESEAREALAAIGPDPADG
;
A
#
# COMPACT_ATOMS: atom_id res chain seq x y z
N MET A 1 -4.40 -1.93 -50.98
CA MET A 1 -4.26 -2.99 -49.96
C MET A 1 -2.80 -3.10 -49.57
N ALA A 2 -2.41 -2.48 -48.47
CA ALA A 2 -1.23 -2.83 -47.64
C ALA A 2 -1.06 -1.74 -46.57
N THR A 3 -1.80 -1.89 -45.46
CA THR A 3 -1.48 -1.20 -44.20
C THR A 3 -1.22 -2.28 -43.18
N ARG A 4 0.04 -2.68 -43.03
CA ARG A 4 0.49 -3.53 -41.92
C ARG A 4 1.91 -3.13 -41.54
N ALA A 5 2.13 -3.09 -40.23
CA ALA A 5 3.40 -2.97 -39.51
C ALA A 5 3.89 -1.54 -39.22
N ALA A 6 3.30 -0.93 -38.18
CA ALA A 6 3.95 0.12 -37.38
C ALA A 6 3.74 -0.15 -35.86
N GLY A 7 3.63 -1.41 -35.45
CA GLY A 7 3.31 -1.79 -34.07
C GLY A 7 4.05 -3.02 -33.53
N ALA A 8 5.20 -3.39 -34.11
CA ALA A 8 5.96 -4.58 -33.71
C ALA A 8 7.26 -4.26 -32.94
N GLU A 9 7.53 -2.99 -32.64
CA GLU A 9 8.78 -2.58 -31.95
C GLU A 9 8.64 -2.54 -30.42
N ASP A 10 7.43 -2.44 -29.87
CA ASP A 10 7.18 -2.37 -28.41
C ASP A 10 6.76 -3.69 -27.75
N ASP A 11 6.54 -4.77 -28.50
CA ASP A 11 6.24 -6.06 -27.89
C ASP A 11 7.48 -6.65 -27.22
N PRO A 12 7.36 -7.15 -25.98
CA PRO A 12 8.47 -7.81 -25.29
C PRO A 12 8.96 -9.00 -26.12
N PRO A 13 10.28 -9.25 -26.15
CA PRO A 13 10.84 -10.35 -26.93
C PRO A 13 10.25 -11.70 -26.49
N ASP A 14 9.94 -12.54 -27.46
CA ASP A 14 9.41 -13.89 -27.24
C ASP A 14 10.27 -14.65 -26.21
N GLY A 15 9.61 -15.27 -25.23
CA GLY A 15 10.27 -16.04 -24.16
C GLY A 15 10.84 -15.20 -23.00
N LEU A 16 10.74 -13.86 -23.02
CA LEU A 16 11.14 -13.04 -21.86
C LEU A 16 10.37 -13.42 -20.59
N ASP A 17 9.07 -13.66 -20.72
CA ASP A 17 8.20 -13.97 -19.59
C ASP A 17 8.63 -15.25 -18.87
N GLU A 18 8.93 -16.32 -19.62
CA GLU A 18 9.40 -17.60 -19.09
C GLU A 18 10.78 -17.47 -18.40
N VAL A 19 11.69 -16.69 -19.01
CA VAL A 19 13.01 -16.44 -18.43
C VAL A 19 12.90 -15.61 -17.15
N ALA A 20 12.08 -14.57 -17.15
CA ALA A 20 11.82 -13.74 -15.98
C ALA A 20 11.15 -14.57 -14.87
N GLU A 21 10.18 -15.40 -15.21
CA GLU A 21 9.50 -16.27 -14.26
C GLU A 21 10.49 -17.20 -13.54
N ALA A 22 11.35 -17.89 -14.30
CA ALA A 22 12.37 -18.76 -13.74
C ALA A 22 13.41 -18.00 -12.88
N LEU A 23 13.76 -16.76 -13.27
CA LEU A 23 14.72 -15.93 -12.52
C LEU A 23 14.13 -15.44 -11.19
N TYR A 24 12.89 -14.97 -11.18
CA TYR A 24 12.23 -14.46 -9.96
C TYR A 24 11.72 -15.57 -9.03
N ALA A 25 11.63 -16.82 -9.50
CA ALA A 25 11.38 -17.99 -8.66
C ALA A 25 12.62 -18.49 -7.90
N GLY A 26 13.82 -18.11 -8.33
CA GLY A 26 15.08 -18.52 -7.68
C GLY A 26 15.45 -17.69 -6.45
N ASP A 27 16.56 -18.07 -5.81
CA ASP A 27 17.15 -17.30 -4.70
C ASP A 27 17.66 -15.92 -5.19
N PRO A 28 17.31 -14.81 -4.53
CA PRO A 28 17.82 -13.48 -4.87
C PRO A 28 19.34 -13.38 -4.91
N ASP A 29 20.05 -14.15 -4.09
CA ASP A 29 21.52 -14.14 -4.02
C ASP A 29 22.15 -14.74 -5.29
N ASP A 30 21.48 -15.70 -5.91
CA ASP A 30 21.89 -16.31 -7.19
C ASP A 30 21.44 -15.53 -8.42
N PHE A 31 20.50 -14.60 -8.27
CA PHE A 31 19.82 -13.92 -9.37
C PHE A 31 20.78 -13.32 -10.40
N VAL A 32 21.81 -12.60 -9.95
CA VAL A 32 22.76 -11.92 -10.86
C VAL A 32 23.57 -12.92 -11.68
N ARG A 33 23.97 -14.04 -11.06
CA ARG A 33 24.72 -15.12 -11.70
C ARG A 33 23.86 -15.80 -12.75
N VAL A 34 22.66 -16.26 -12.36
CA VAL A 34 21.74 -16.96 -13.28
C VAL A 34 21.28 -16.05 -14.41
N ARG A 35 20.97 -14.77 -14.13
CA ARG A 35 20.64 -13.78 -15.18
C ARG A 35 21.79 -13.66 -16.18
N GLY A 36 23.03 -13.59 -15.71
CA GLY A 36 24.21 -13.54 -16.58
C GLY A 36 24.35 -14.77 -17.49
N GLU A 37 24.05 -15.97 -16.97
CA GLU A 37 24.01 -17.20 -17.76
C GLU A 37 22.92 -17.17 -18.83
N ARG A 38 21.69 -16.72 -18.48
CA ARG A 38 20.58 -16.56 -19.44
C ARG A 38 20.89 -15.54 -20.53
N VAL A 39 21.53 -14.41 -20.20
CA VAL A 39 21.98 -13.41 -21.19
C VAL A 39 23.00 -14.02 -22.15
N LYS A 40 23.97 -14.81 -21.66
CA LYS A 40 24.95 -15.49 -22.51
C LYS A 40 24.29 -16.51 -23.44
N GLN A 41 23.32 -17.28 -22.93
CA GLN A 41 22.56 -18.26 -23.72
C GLN A 41 21.76 -17.57 -24.83
N ALA A 42 21.03 -16.49 -24.52
CA ALA A 42 20.28 -15.73 -25.51
C ALA A 42 21.19 -15.15 -26.61
N ARG A 43 22.37 -14.62 -26.24
CA ARG A 43 23.37 -14.14 -27.22
C ARG A 43 23.91 -15.28 -28.10
N ALA A 44 24.18 -16.45 -27.52
CA ALA A 44 24.64 -17.62 -28.27
C ALA A 44 23.58 -18.15 -29.24
N ALA A 45 22.29 -18.01 -28.89
CA ALA A 45 21.16 -18.33 -29.76
C ALA A 45 20.87 -17.24 -30.82
N GLY A 46 21.61 -16.13 -30.82
CA GLY A 46 21.41 -15.01 -31.75
C GLY A 46 20.33 -14.01 -31.35
N ASP A 47 19.66 -14.20 -30.21
CA ASP A 47 18.60 -13.31 -29.74
C ASP A 47 19.14 -12.15 -28.89
N ARG A 48 19.50 -11.06 -29.58
CA ARG A 48 20.02 -9.84 -28.96
C ARG A 48 18.96 -9.05 -28.21
N ARG A 49 17.69 -9.13 -28.61
CA ARG A 49 16.58 -8.40 -27.95
C ARG A 49 16.28 -9.05 -26.61
N LEU A 50 16.13 -10.37 -26.57
CA LEU A 50 15.96 -11.13 -25.34
C LEU A 50 17.16 -10.96 -24.40
N ALA A 51 18.39 -11.03 -24.91
CA ALA A 51 19.59 -10.82 -24.09
C ALA A 51 19.62 -9.44 -23.42
N THR A 52 19.19 -8.39 -24.14
CA THR A 52 19.10 -7.02 -23.59
C THR A 52 18.01 -6.93 -22.54
N ALA A 53 16.82 -7.45 -22.83
CA ALA A 53 15.68 -7.43 -21.92
C ALA A 53 15.95 -8.21 -20.62
N VAL A 54 16.51 -9.42 -20.71
CA VAL A 54 16.92 -10.22 -19.55
C VAL A 54 18.01 -9.52 -18.75
N GLY A 55 18.96 -8.84 -19.42
CA GLY A 55 20.01 -8.06 -18.78
C GLY A 55 19.49 -6.86 -17.98
N ALA A 56 18.36 -6.29 -18.38
CA ALA A 56 17.71 -5.17 -17.71
C ALA A 56 16.93 -5.58 -16.44
N LEU A 57 16.63 -6.88 -16.26
CA LEU A 57 15.94 -7.37 -15.08
C LEU A 57 16.75 -7.11 -13.81
N ARG A 58 16.09 -6.57 -12.80
CA ARG A 58 16.69 -6.19 -11.52
C ARG A 58 16.52 -7.30 -10.50
N ARG A 59 17.53 -7.48 -9.66
CA ARG A 59 17.47 -8.40 -8.52
C ARG A 59 16.32 -7.99 -7.60
N PRO A 60 15.44 -8.92 -7.20
CA PRO A 60 14.39 -8.62 -6.24
C PRO A 60 14.95 -8.24 -4.87
N THR A 61 14.31 -7.31 -4.18
CA THR A 61 14.53 -7.12 -2.73
C THR A 61 14.05 -8.34 -1.96
N ARG A 62 14.51 -8.53 -0.72
CA ARG A 62 14.07 -9.65 0.11
C ARG A 62 12.55 -9.65 0.33
N SER A 63 11.95 -8.48 0.52
CA SER A 63 10.50 -8.31 0.63
C SER A 63 9.78 -8.64 -0.66
N ALA A 64 10.29 -8.19 -1.82
CA ALA A 64 9.70 -8.50 -3.12
C ALA A 64 9.77 -10.00 -3.45
N TRP A 65 10.90 -10.63 -3.16
CA TRP A 65 11.08 -12.08 -3.29
C TRP A 65 10.08 -12.85 -2.40
N THR A 66 9.92 -12.43 -1.15
CA THR A 66 8.95 -13.06 -0.21
C THR A 66 7.51 -12.96 -0.74
N VAL A 67 7.13 -11.83 -1.33
CA VAL A 67 5.81 -11.66 -1.98
C VAL A 67 5.69 -12.51 -3.25
N ASN A 68 6.74 -12.56 -4.09
CA ASN A 68 6.75 -13.41 -5.29
C ASN A 68 6.59 -14.89 -4.92
N LEU A 69 7.21 -15.32 -3.82
CA LEU A 69 7.10 -16.68 -3.31
C LEU A 69 5.66 -16.99 -2.87
N LEU A 70 5.05 -16.09 -2.09
CA LEU A 70 3.65 -16.19 -1.70
C LEU A 70 2.73 -16.28 -2.93
N ALA A 71 2.93 -15.42 -3.93
CA ALA A 71 2.10 -15.39 -5.14
C ALA A 71 2.21 -16.68 -5.98
N ARG A 72 3.30 -17.43 -5.85
CA ARG A 72 3.53 -18.70 -6.56
C ARG A 72 2.99 -19.90 -5.78
N GLU A 73 3.30 -19.97 -4.49
CA GLU A 73 3.05 -21.15 -3.67
C GLU A 73 1.75 -21.08 -2.86
N ALA A 74 1.14 -19.90 -2.74
CA ALA A 74 -0.14 -19.65 -2.08
C ALA A 74 -1.04 -18.78 -2.97
N ALA A 75 -1.11 -19.15 -4.26
CA ALA A 75 -1.84 -18.38 -5.27
C ALA A 75 -3.34 -18.29 -5.00
N ASP A 76 -3.93 -19.35 -4.43
CA ASP A 76 -5.36 -19.40 -4.08
C ASP A 76 -5.67 -18.46 -2.91
N GLU A 77 -4.83 -18.47 -1.86
CA GLU A 77 -5.00 -17.59 -0.70
C GLU A 77 -4.75 -16.12 -1.06
N LEU A 78 -3.77 -15.84 -1.94
CA LEU A 78 -3.60 -14.51 -2.52
C LEU A 78 -4.81 -14.10 -3.37
N GLY A 79 -5.39 -15.04 -4.13
CA GLY A 79 -6.62 -14.83 -4.89
C GLY A 79 -7.76 -14.35 -4.00
N ALA A 80 -8.00 -15.05 -2.89
CA ALA A 80 -9.02 -14.70 -1.90
C ALA A 80 -8.83 -13.29 -1.30
N LEU A 81 -7.57 -12.87 -1.03
CA LEU A 81 -7.29 -11.50 -0.58
C LEU A 81 -7.68 -10.45 -1.61
N LEU A 82 -7.43 -10.72 -2.89
CA LEU A 82 -7.70 -9.77 -3.97
C LEU A 82 -9.20 -9.70 -4.27
N ASP A 83 -9.93 -10.80 -4.14
CA ASP A 83 -11.40 -10.85 -4.23
C ASP A 83 -12.04 -10.07 -3.06
N LEU A 84 -11.47 -10.16 -1.87
CA LEU A 84 -11.88 -9.32 -0.73
C LEU A 84 -11.68 -7.82 -1.01
N GLY A 85 -10.63 -7.45 -1.74
CA GLY A 85 -10.42 -6.08 -2.22
C GLY A 85 -11.53 -5.61 -3.15
N GLU A 86 -12.03 -6.49 -4.01
CA GLU A 86 -13.16 -6.18 -4.91
C GLU A 86 -14.46 -5.99 -4.12
N ALA A 87 -14.77 -6.91 -3.20
CA ALA A 87 -15.94 -6.80 -2.33
C ALA A 87 -15.93 -5.50 -1.49
N LEU A 88 -14.76 -5.05 -1.03
CA LEU A 88 -14.60 -3.78 -0.34
C LEU A 88 -14.94 -2.58 -1.24
N ARG A 89 -14.48 -2.58 -2.49
CA ARG A 89 -14.80 -1.52 -3.47
C ARG A 89 -16.29 -1.51 -3.80
N GLU A 90 -16.91 -2.67 -3.98
CA GLU A 90 -18.36 -2.78 -4.20
C GLU A 90 -19.14 -2.24 -2.99
N ALA A 91 -18.76 -2.60 -1.76
CA ALA A 91 -19.40 -2.10 -0.54
C ALA A 91 -19.23 -0.58 -0.37
N GLN A 92 -18.10 -0.01 -0.81
CA GLN A 92 -17.88 1.44 -0.82
C GLN A 92 -18.78 2.14 -1.83
N GLN A 93 -18.88 1.61 -3.06
CA GLN A 93 -19.76 2.15 -4.10
C GLN A 93 -21.25 2.10 -3.68
N ASN A 94 -21.63 1.06 -2.95
CA ASN A 94 -23.00 0.90 -2.43
C ASN A 94 -23.26 1.63 -1.09
N LEU A 95 -22.26 2.35 -0.54
CA LEU A 95 -22.33 3.07 0.75
C LEU A 95 -22.81 2.19 1.93
N SER A 96 -22.43 0.90 1.93
CA SER A 96 -22.89 -0.08 2.92
C SER A 96 -22.02 -0.07 4.19
N GLY A 97 -22.32 0.83 5.13
CA GLY A 97 -21.55 0.98 6.38
C GLY A 97 -21.35 -0.31 7.21
N PRO A 98 -22.38 -1.14 7.44
CA PRO A 98 -22.24 -2.41 8.16
C PRO A 98 -21.32 -3.41 7.45
N GLU A 99 -21.41 -3.49 6.12
CA GLU A 99 -20.61 -4.40 5.30
C GLU A 99 -19.14 -3.95 5.24
N LEU A 100 -18.91 -2.65 5.11
CA LEU A 100 -17.57 -2.06 5.20
C LEU A 100 -16.87 -2.40 6.52
N ARG A 101 -17.59 -2.35 7.65
CA ARG A 101 -17.03 -2.75 8.95
C ARG A 101 -16.67 -4.23 8.99
N ARG A 102 -17.56 -5.11 8.49
CA ARG A 102 -17.32 -6.56 8.42
C ARG A 102 -16.10 -6.88 7.56
N LEU A 103 -16.06 -6.36 6.34
CA LEU A 103 -14.99 -6.59 5.37
C LEU A 103 -13.66 -5.97 5.83
N SER A 104 -13.69 -4.84 6.55
CA SER A 104 -12.47 -4.24 7.11
C SER A 104 -11.82 -5.11 8.19
N ALA A 105 -12.61 -5.79 9.02
CA ALA A 105 -12.10 -6.73 10.01
C ALA A 105 -11.56 -8.01 9.34
N GLU A 106 -12.23 -8.49 8.30
CA GLU A 106 -11.78 -9.62 7.47
C GLU A 106 -10.45 -9.31 6.78
N ARG A 107 -10.31 -8.09 6.23
CA ARG A 107 -9.08 -7.59 5.60
C ARG A 107 -7.88 -7.69 6.53
N HIS A 108 -8.01 -7.21 7.77
CA HIS A 108 -6.90 -7.20 8.70
C HIS A 108 -6.42 -8.63 9.01
N ARG A 109 -7.34 -9.56 9.26
CA ARG A 109 -7.03 -10.96 9.52
C ARG A 109 -6.37 -11.65 8.32
N ALA A 110 -6.93 -11.45 7.12
CA ALA A 110 -6.41 -12.06 5.89
C ALA A 110 -4.98 -11.59 5.58
N VAL A 111 -4.70 -10.29 5.74
CA VAL A 111 -3.34 -9.75 5.55
C VAL A 111 -2.36 -10.35 6.56
N GLU A 112 -2.71 -10.39 7.86
CA GLU A 112 -1.83 -10.97 8.87
C GLU A 112 -1.54 -12.46 8.63
N GLU A 113 -2.55 -13.22 8.21
CA GLU A 113 -2.40 -14.64 7.89
C GLU A 113 -1.47 -14.85 6.70
N LEU A 114 -1.64 -14.06 5.64
CA LEU A 114 -0.76 -14.11 4.47
C LEU A 114 0.66 -13.65 4.77
N VAL A 115 0.86 -12.66 5.64
CA VAL A 115 2.21 -12.28 6.11
C VAL A 115 2.87 -13.43 6.86
N ARG A 116 2.14 -14.12 7.74
CA ARG A 116 2.65 -15.32 8.44
C ARG A 116 2.97 -16.44 7.44
N ARG A 117 2.10 -16.69 6.46
CA ARG A 117 2.31 -17.69 5.42
C ARG A 117 3.52 -17.38 4.55
N ALA A 118 3.65 -16.14 4.09
CA ALA A 118 4.80 -15.69 3.30
C ALA A 118 6.11 -15.85 4.06
N ALA A 119 6.10 -15.54 5.36
CA ALA A 119 7.28 -15.72 6.18
C ALA A 119 7.66 -17.17 6.46
N ALA A 120 6.67 -18.06 6.57
CA ALA A 120 6.90 -19.50 6.66
C ALA A 120 7.51 -20.04 5.36
N LEU A 121 6.94 -19.68 4.21
CA LEU A 121 7.46 -20.03 2.89
C LEU A 121 8.91 -19.56 2.73
N ALA A 122 9.21 -18.30 3.05
CA ALA A 122 10.57 -17.78 2.97
C ALA A 122 11.55 -18.53 3.89
N ALA A 123 11.09 -18.98 5.06
CA ALA A 123 11.89 -19.80 5.97
C ALA A 123 12.12 -21.23 5.44
N ASP A 124 11.13 -21.84 4.79
CA ASP A 124 11.26 -23.16 4.13
C ASP A 124 12.30 -23.12 3.01
N HIS A 125 12.46 -21.97 2.36
CA HIS A 125 13.51 -21.67 1.38
C HIS A 125 14.83 -21.18 2.02
N GLY A 126 14.99 -21.31 3.34
CA GLY A 126 16.24 -21.04 4.06
C GLY A 126 16.51 -19.56 4.41
N ALA A 127 15.56 -18.65 4.15
CA ALA A 127 15.72 -17.21 4.36
C ALA A 127 14.58 -16.63 5.21
N ALA A 128 14.59 -16.93 6.52
CA ALA A 128 13.59 -16.40 7.44
C ALA A 128 13.57 -14.85 7.45
N PRO A 129 12.44 -14.20 7.15
CA PRO A 129 12.40 -12.75 7.00
C PRO A 129 12.45 -12.04 8.36
N SER A 130 13.17 -10.92 8.39
CA SER A 130 13.17 -10.00 9.53
C SER A 130 11.80 -9.36 9.74
N GLU A 131 11.60 -8.76 10.91
CA GLU A 131 10.34 -8.07 11.20
C GLU A 131 10.09 -6.88 10.25
N ALA A 132 11.16 -6.19 9.81
CA ALA A 132 11.04 -5.13 8.81
C ALA A 132 10.51 -5.66 7.47
N VAL A 133 11.03 -6.80 7.00
CA VAL A 133 10.57 -7.46 5.78
C VAL A 133 9.11 -7.91 5.92
N ARG A 134 8.70 -8.45 7.08
CA ARG A 134 7.31 -8.83 7.33
C ARG A 134 6.35 -7.64 7.24
N ARG A 135 6.73 -6.49 7.80
CA ARG A 135 5.95 -5.25 7.69
C ARG A 135 5.83 -4.79 6.24
N GLU A 136 6.93 -4.77 5.49
CA GLU A 136 6.92 -4.40 4.07
C GLU A 136 6.06 -5.35 3.23
N VAL A 137 6.10 -6.66 3.50
CA VAL A 137 5.21 -7.66 2.87
C VAL A 137 3.74 -7.33 3.19
N GLY A 138 3.42 -7.01 4.44
CA GLY A 138 2.07 -6.61 4.85
C GLY A 138 1.57 -5.36 4.12
N GLN A 139 2.42 -4.34 3.99
CA GLN A 139 2.11 -3.12 3.25
C GLN A 139 1.88 -3.40 1.75
N ALA A 140 2.70 -4.26 1.14
CA ALA A 140 2.54 -4.68 -0.24
C ALA A 140 1.20 -5.38 -0.49
N LEU A 141 0.79 -6.27 0.42
CA LEU A 141 -0.49 -6.97 0.36
C LEU A 141 -1.68 -6.01 0.53
N GLN A 142 -1.55 -5.02 1.41
CA GLN A 142 -2.55 -3.96 1.54
C GLN A 142 -2.67 -3.11 0.27
N ALA A 143 -1.55 -2.77 -0.38
CA ALA A 143 -1.54 -2.04 -1.64
C ALA A 143 -2.18 -2.85 -2.77
N ALA A 144 -1.88 -4.15 -2.85
CA ALA A 144 -2.45 -5.07 -3.82
C ALA A 144 -3.97 -5.24 -3.66
N LEU A 145 -4.45 -5.27 -2.42
CA LEU A 145 -5.87 -5.32 -2.12
C LEU A 145 -6.58 -4.02 -2.51
N ALA A 146 -5.95 -2.87 -2.25
CA ALA A 146 -6.53 -1.55 -2.52
C ALA A 146 -6.62 -1.22 -4.02
N ASP A 147 -5.60 -1.57 -4.80
CA ASP A 147 -5.49 -1.25 -6.22
C ASP A 147 -5.42 -2.52 -7.10
N PRO A 148 -6.41 -2.76 -8.00
CA PRO A 148 -6.41 -3.90 -8.91
C PRO A 148 -5.16 -4.01 -9.79
N ALA A 149 -4.58 -2.89 -10.22
CA ALA A 149 -3.37 -2.91 -11.06
C ALA A 149 -2.16 -3.43 -10.26
N THR A 150 -2.02 -2.98 -9.01
CA THR A 150 -1.04 -3.52 -8.07
C THR A 150 -1.29 -5.00 -7.76
N GLY A 151 -2.55 -5.40 -7.56
CA GLY A 151 -2.95 -6.80 -7.38
C GLY A 151 -2.51 -7.70 -8.54
N ALA A 152 -2.69 -7.24 -9.79
CA ALA A 152 -2.23 -7.95 -10.98
C ALA A 152 -0.70 -8.10 -11.03
N ARG A 153 0.04 -7.05 -10.65
CA ARG A 153 1.52 -7.10 -10.57
C ARG A 153 2.02 -8.09 -9.52
N VAL A 154 1.33 -8.17 -8.37
CA VAL A 154 1.65 -9.16 -7.32
C VAL A 154 1.37 -10.58 -7.80
N ARG A 155 0.20 -10.82 -8.42
CA ARG A 155 -0.11 -12.14 -9.02
C ARG A 155 0.90 -12.56 -10.08
N ALA A 156 1.44 -11.61 -10.84
CA ALA A 156 2.47 -11.89 -11.85
C ALA A 156 3.81 -12.38 -11.26
N SER A 157 3.99 -12.32 -9.93
CA SER A 157 5.11 -12.91 -9.16
C SER A 157 6.52 -12.60 -9.70
N ARG A 158 6.70 -11.39 -10.22
CA ARG A 158 7.92 -10.89 -10.88
C ARG A 158 8.32 -9.51 -10.37
N LEU A 159 8.08 -9.25 -9.08
CA LEU A 159 8.41 -7.98 -8.44
C LEU A 159 9.92 -7.89 -8.18
N ASP A 160 10.54 -6.79 -8.61
CA ASP A 160 11.90 -6.42 -8.19
C ASP A 160 11.90 -5.62 -6.88
N LYS A 161 10.82 -4.88 -6.63
CA LYS A 161 10.53 -4.16 -5.38
C LYS A 161 9.07 -4.36 -4.99
N VAL A 162 8.78 -4.27 -3.70
CA VAL A 162 7.40 -4.24 -3.23
C VAL A 162 6.72 -2.94 -3.66
N PRO A 163 5.43 -2.98 -4.04
CA PRO A 163 4.65 -1.76 -4.25
C PRO A 163 4.48 -1.02 -2.93
N GLU A 164 4.76 0.29 -2.93
CA GLU A 164 4.52 1.15 -1.78
C GLU A 164 3.01 1.44 -1.67
N TYR A 165 2.47 1.36 -0.46
CA TYR A 165 1.08 1.75 -0.19
C TYR A 165 0.95 3.27 -0.33
N GLY A 166 0.54 3.73 -1.51
CA GLY A 166 0.09 5.10 -1.72
C GLY A 166 -1.23 5.32 -0.98
N GLY A 167 -1.16 5.89 0.22
CA GLY A 167 -2.33 6.51 0.82
C GLY A 167 -2.71 7.72 -0.04
N PHE A 168 -3.96 7.73 -0.53
CA PHE A 168 -4.60 8.75 -1.39
C PHE A 168 -4.23 8.77 -2.88
N GLY A 169 -5.14 8.22 -3.71
CA GLY A 169 -5.60 8.77 -5.00
C GLY A 169 -4.60 8.95 -6.17
N PRO A 170 -5.09 9.03 -7.42
CA PRO A 170 -4.27 8.87 -8.61
C PRO A 170 -3.62 10.20 -9.05
N PHE A 171 -2.83 10.87 -8.20
CA PHE A 171 -1.97 11.98 -8.62
C PHE A 171 -0.81 12.15 -7.64
N ALA A 172 0.30 11.45 -7.87
CA ALA A 172 1.67 11.94 -7.64
C ALA A 172 2.66 10.77 -7.64
N ALA A 173 3.32 10.54 -8.77
CA ALA A 173 4.72 10.13 -8.80
C ALA A 173 5.20 10.16 -10.26
N SER A 174 5.65 11.33 -10.71
CA SER A 174 6.54 11.39 -11.88
C SER A 174 7.97 11.22 -11.37
N PRO A 175 8.75 10.23 -11.84
CA PRO A 175 10.11 10.05 -11.37
C PRO A 175 11.03 11.14 -11.96
N VAL A 176 11.69 11.89 -11.08
CA VAL A 176 12.81 12.76 -11.45
C VAL A 176 14.03 11.87 -11.74
N PRO A 177 14.71 12.01 -12.90
CA PRO A 177 15.92 11.25 -13.17
C PRO A 177 17.09 11.82 -12.36
N GLU A 178 17.64 10.98 -11.48
CA GLU A 178 18.87 11.26 -10.73
C GLU A 178 20.07 11.12 -11.68
N ALA A 179 20.74 12.25 -11.94
CA ALA A 179 21.94 12.32 -12.76
C ALA A 179 23.14 11.65 -12.06
N ALA A 180 23.80 10.75 -12.78
CA ALA A 180 24.98 10.03 -12.34
C ALA A 180 26.18 10.97 -12.12
N ALA A 181 26.77 10.95 -10.93
CA ALA A 181 28.09 11.52 -10.67
C ALA A 181 29.19 10.50 -11.01
N PRO A 182 30.23 10.87 -11.79
CA PRO A 182 31.38 9.99 -12.01
C PRO A 182 32.32 10.00 -10.80
N SER A 183 32.78 8.80 -10.43
CA SER A 183 33.80 8.59 -9.38
C SER A 183 35.21 8.93 -9.87
N PRO A 184 36.10 9.46 -9.01
CA PRO A 184 37.48 9.75 -9.37
C PRO A 184 38.32 8.46 -9.36
N THR A 185 38.97 8.16 -10.49
CA THR A 185 39.95 7.08 -10.60
C THR A 185 41.26 7.46 -9.93
N ALA A 186 41.66 6.66 -8.95
CA ALA A 186 43.00 6.63 -8.40
C ALA A 186 44.01 6.12 -9.44
N THR A 187 45.15 6.81 -9.60
CA THR A 187 46.38 6.22 -10.15
C THR A 187 47.53 6.50 -9.18
N ARG A 188 48.32 5.46 -8.91
CA ARG A 188 49.41 5.40 -7.94
C ARG A 188 50.72 5.13 -8.69
N ASN A 189 51.81 5.75 -8.20
CA ASN A 189 53.24 5.50 -8.47
C ASN A 189 53.77 5.90 -9.86
N THR A 190 54.97 6.48 -10.02
CA THR A 190 56.28 6.15 -9.40
C THR A 190 57.23 7.35 -9.29
N ALA A 191 58.10 7.35 -8.28
CA ALA A 191 59.30 8.19 -8.20
C ALA A 191 60.39 7.74 -9.20
N SER A 192 61.20 8.69 -9.72
CA SER A 192 62.67 8.77 -9.55
C SER A 192 63.38 9.60 -10.64
N ARG A 193 64.25 10.52 -10.18
CA ARG A 193 65.56 10.95 -10.73
C ARG A 193 65.68 11.95 -11.90
N SER A 194 66.30 13.09 -11.54
CA SER A 194 67.61 13.60 -12.01
C SER A 194 67.55 15.01 -12.61
N ALA A 195 68.49 15.84 -12.14
CA ALA A 195 68.73 17.22 -12.54
C ALA A 195 69.33 17.35 -13.96
N ARG A 196 69.03 18.46 -14.65
CA ARG A 196 69.90 19.63 -14.91
C ARG A 196 69.40 20.43 -16.13
N ASP A 197 69.62 21.74 -16.05
CA ASP A 197 69.73 22.78 -17.10
C ASP A 197 68.63 22.86 -18.16
N ASP A 198 67.92 23.98 -18.19
CA ASP A 198 68.17 25.03 -19.19
C ASP A 198 67.41 26.31 -18.79
N GLU A 199 68.15 27.41 -18.72
CA GLU A 199 67.65 28.79 -18.76
C GLU A 199 67.26 29.11 -20.23
N ASP A 200 66.39 30.12 -20.42
CA ASP A 200 65.84 30.65 -21.68
C ASP A 200 64.48 30.05 -22.13
N ASP A 201 63.37 30.56 -21.57
CA ASP A 201 62.22 31.13 -22.34
C ASP A 201 61.18 31.78 -21.38
N ASP A 202 61.59 32.84 -20.67
CA ASP A 202 60.72 33.62 -19.77
C ASP A 202 60.23 34.89 -20.48
N GLU A 203 59.21 34.78 -21.34
CA GLU A 203 58.27 35.90 -21.56
C GLU A 203 56.90 35.50 -22.13
N ASP A 204 56.70 34.26 -22.61
CA ASP A 204 55.43 33.82 -23.23
C ASP A 204 54.60 32.83 -22.38
N THR A 205 55.05 32.47 -21.17
CA THR A 205 54.38 31.47 -20.28
C THR A 205 53.71 32.06 -19.03
N ALA A 206 53.92 33.35 -18.76
CA ALA A 206 53.28 34.06 -17.65
C ALA A 206 51.82 34.47 -17.97
N GLU A 207 51.50 34.65 -19.26
CA GLU A 207 50.15 35.00 -19.72
C GLU A 207 49.23 33.77 -19.71
N ASP A 208 49.71 32.61 -20.20
CA ASP A 208 48.98 31.32 -20.18
C ASP A 208 48.67 30.84 -18.75
N THR A 209 49.59 31.00 -17.80
CA THR A 209 49.38 30.58 -16.39
C THR A 209 48.46 31.52 -15.60
N ALA A 210 48.40 32.81 -15.97
CA ALA A 210 47.45 33.77 -15.41
C ALA A 210 46.02 33.56 -15.95
N GLU A 211 45.89 33.17 -17.23
CA GLU A 211 44.61 32.84 -17.84
C GLU A 211 44.03 31.53 -17.28
N ASP A 212 44.85 30.47 -17.16
CA ASP A 212 44.46 29.20 -16.52
C ASP A 212 43.99 29.38 -15.06
N THR A 213 44.65 30.25 -14.28
CA THR A 213 44.23 30.53 -12.89
C THR A 213 42.96 31.39 -12.79
N ALA A 214 42.70 32.24 -13.78
CA ALA A 214 41.45 33.01 -13.88
C ALA A 214 40.27 32.10 -14.26
N GLU A 215 40.46 31.14 -15.15
CA GLU A 215 39.42 30.18 -15.52
C GLU A 215 39.05 29.24 -14.36
N ASP A 216 40.06 28.74 -13.64
CA ASP A 216 39.88 27.87 -12.48
C ASP A 216 39.15 28.56 -11.32
N THR A 217 39.45 29.84 -11.09
CA THR A 217 38.73 30.65 -10.08
C THR A 217 37.29 30.93 -10.50
N ALA A 218 37.05 31.28 -11.76
CA ALA A 218 35.70 31.46 -12.28
C ALA A 218 34.87 30.16 -12.23
N GLU A 219 35.49 28.99 -12.48
CA GLU A 219 34.79 27.70 -12.35
C GLU A 219 34.43 27.39 -10.89
N ARG A 220 35.34 27.64 -9.94
CA ARG A 220 35.06 27.47 -8.51
C ARG A 220 33.95 28.41 -8.04
N GLU A 221 33.93 29.66 -8.49
CA GLU A 221 32.85 30.61 -8.19
C GLU A 221 31.51 30.14 -8.77
N ARG A 222 31.48 29.65 -10.01
CA ARG A 222 30.27 29.06 -10.61
C ARG A 222 29.76 27.85 -9.82
N ARG A 223 30.66 26.93 -9.43
CA ARG A 223 30.32 25.76 -8.60
C ARG A 223 29.80 26.17 -7.22
N ALA A 224 30.43 27.17 -6.59
CA ALA A 224 29.98 27.69 -5.29
C ALA A 224 28.60 28.38 -5.39
N ALA A 225 28.35 29.14 -6.45
CA ALA A 225 27.05 29.75 -6.72
C ALA A 225 25.96 28.68 -6.93
N ALA A 226 26.23 27.65 -7.74
CA ALA A 226 25.31 26.54 -7.96
C ALA A 226 25.01 25.77 -6.66
N ALA A 227 26.02 25.48 -5.84
CA ALA A 227 25.83 24.84 -4.53
C ALA A 227 25.01 25.70 -3.57
N ALA A 228 25.20 27.03 -3.58
CA ALA A 228 24.42 27.95 -2.77
C ALA A 228 22.95 28.01 -3.23
N GLU A 229 22.69 28.00 -4.53
CA GLU A 229 21.33 27.92 -5.09
C GLU A 229 20.65 26.61 -4.72
N GLN A 230 21.33 25.47 -4.90
CA GLN A 230 20.83 24.16 -4.50
C GLN A 230 20.51 24.10 -3.00
N THR A 231 21.37 24.68 -2.15
CA THR A 231 21.11 24.77 -0.71
C THR A 231 19.88 25.61 -0.39
N ARG A 232 19.66 26.73 -1.10
CA ARG A 232 18.44 27.54 -0.92
C ARG A 232 17.19 26.78 -1.35
N ALA A 233 17.24 26.08 -2.48
CA ALA A 233 16.13 25.26 -2.96
C ALA A 233 15.78 24.14 -1.97
N LEU A 234 16.79 23.44 -1.43
CA LEU A 234 16.56 22.41 -0.42
C LEU A 234 15.98 22.96 0.89
N ARG A 235 16.39 24.16 1.32
CA ARG A 235 15.80 24.82 2.50
C ARG A 235 14.34 25.19 2.26
N GLN A 236 14.02 25.74 1.10
CA GLN A 236 12.63 26.07 0.74
C GLN A 236 11.75 24.82 0.70
N ALA A 237 12.26 23.73 0.10
CA ALA A 237 11.55 22.46 0.06
C ALA A 237 11.34 21.87 1.48
N LEU A 238 12.33 22.01 2.37
CA LEU A 238 12.20 21.58 3.77
C LEU A 238 11.15 22.41 4.54
N ASP A 239 11.14 23.73 4.35
CA ASP A 239 10.17 24.62 4.99
C ASP A 239 8.73 24.30 4.51
N GLU A 240 8.56 24.05 3.20
CA GLU A 240 7.28 23.64 2.61
C GLU A 240 6.83 22.29 3.14
N ALA A 241 7.72 21.28 3.16
CA ALA A 241 7.42 19.97 3.72
C ALA A 241 7.08 20.04 5.21
N THR A 242 7.72 20.93 5.97
CA THR A 242 7.44 21.12 7.39
C THR A 242 6.05 21.73 7.60
N ARG A 243 5.66 22.74 6.82
CA ARG A 243 4.32 23.32 6.88
C ARG A 243 3.24 22.31 6.48
N ALA A 244 3.46 21.56 5.40
CA ALA A 244 2.54 20.52 4.97
C ALA A 244 2.35 19.44 6.04
N ARG A 245 3.43 19.08 6.77
CA ARG A 245 3.34 18.15 7.92
C ARG A 245 2.52 18.75 9.06
N GLU A 246 2.75 20.01 9.41
CA GLU A 246 2.01 20.69 10.49
C GLU A 246 0.51 20.83 10.17
N GLU A 247 0.17 21.16 8.92
CA GLU A 247 -1.21 21.18 8.43
C GLU A 247 -1.86 19.80 8.52
N ALA A 248 -1.17 18.75 8.04
CA ALA A 248 -1.67 17.38 8.12
C ALA A 248 -1.82 16.87 9.57
N GLU A 249 -0.96 17.30 10.50
CA GLU A 249 -1.08 17.01 11.92
C GLU A 249 -2.30 17.71 12.55
N SER A 250 -2.56 18.97 12.17
CA SER A 250 -3.77 19.70 12.58
C SER A 250 -5.04 19.01 12.07
N ASP A 251 -5.08 18.68 10.78
CA ASP A 251 -6.22 17.98 10.16
C ASP A 251 -6.49 16.63 10.83
N LEU A 252 -5.44 15.92 11.22
CA LEU A 252 -5.54 14.65 11.93
C LEU A 252 -6.15 14.83 13.33
N ASP A 253 -5.76 15.86 14.06
CA ASP A 253 -6.29 16.13 15.40
C ASP A 253 -7.74 16.63 15.36
N ASP A 254 -8.11 17.41 14.34
CA ASP A 254 -9.51 17.80 14.08
C ASP A 254 -10.36 16.57 13.76
N ALA A 255 -9.90 15.70 12.85
CA ALA A 255 -10.60 14.47 12.50
C ALA A 255 -10.74 13.50 13.69
N ARG A 256 -9.73 13.43 14.57
CA ARG A 256 -9.81 12.66 15.84
C ARG A 256 -10.87 13.21 16.76
N THR A 257 -10.94 14.53 16.92
CA THR A 257 -11.91 15.21 17.77
C THR A 257 -13.33 14.98 17.25
N GLU A 258 -13.55 15.12 15.94
CA GLU A 258 -14.84 14.82 15.30
C GLU A 258 -15.24 13.34 15.49
N SER A 259 -14.29 12.42 15.29
CA SER A 259 -14.54 10.99 15.50
C SER A 259 -14.90 10.65 16.95
N GLN A 260 -14.29 11.32 17.92
CA GLN A 260 -14.62 11.15 19.34
C GLN A 260 -16.01 11.69 19.65
N GLY A 261 -16.35 12.90 19.16
CA GLY A 261 -17.69 13.47 19.30
C GLY A 261 -18.78 12.57 18.72
N ALA A 262 -18.56 12.03 17.51
CA ALA A 262 -19.50 11.09 16.89
C ALA A 262 -19.64 9.77 17.67
N ALA A 263 -18.57 9.30 18.32
CA ALA A 263 -18.63 8.10 19.17
C ALA A 263 -19.44 8.35 20.46
N ASP A 264 -19.28 9.51 21.07
CA ASP A 264 -20.04 9.92 22.26
C ASP A 264 -21.52 10.12 21.94
N ASP A 265 -21.85 10.75 20.82
CA ASP A 265 -23.23 10.90 20.33
C ASP A 265 -23.89 9.53 20.11
N LEU A 266 -23.16 8.58 19.51
CA LEU A 266 -23.66 7.23 19.29
C LEU A 266 -23.90 6.49 20.62
N ALA A 267 -23.03 6.68 21.62
CA ALA A 267 -23.24 6.14 22.96
C ALA A 267 -24.51 6.73 23.61
N GLY A 268 -24.71 8.04 23.48
CA GLY A 268 -25.92 8.72 23.95
C GLY A 268 -27.20 8.21 23.28
N LEU A 269 -27.18 8.02 21.96
CA LEU A 269 -28.32 7.49 21.20
C LEU A 269 -28.67 6.05 21.59
N ARG A 270 -27.67 5.20 21.88
CA ARG A 270 -27.90 3.83 22.36
C ARG A 270 -28.57 3.79 23.73
N GLU A 271 -28.14 4.66 24.65
CA GLU A 271 -28.77 4.78 25.96
C GLU A 271 -30.23 5.26 25.84
N LEU A 272 -30.50 6.23 24.97
CA LEU A 272 -31.86 6.70 24.70
C LEU A 272 -32.73 5.59 24.10
N LEU A 273 -32.18 4.80 23.17
CA LEU A 273 -32.88 3.65 22.58
C LEU A 273 -33.22 2.60 23.66
N ALA A 274 -32.26 2.21 24.49
CA ALA A 274 -32.48 1.24 25.57
C ALA A 274 -33.58 1.69 26.54
N ARG A 275 -33.61 2.99 26.90
CA ARG A 275 -34.68 3.57 27.72
C ARG A 275 -36.04 3.57 27.00
N ALA A 276 -36.06 3.83 25.69
CA ALA A 276 -37.28 3.78 24.91
C ALA A 276 -37.84 2.35 24.82
N GLU A 277 -36.98 1.36 24.59
CA GLU A 277 -37.33 -0.07 24.58
C GLU A 277 -37.86 -0.54 25.94
N GLN A 278 -37.21 -0.14 27.04
CA GLN A 278 -37.70 -0.46 28.39
C GLN A 278 -39.09 0.12 28.65
N ARG A 279 -39.34 1.38 28.25
CA ARG A 279 -40.67 2.00 28.38
C ARG A 279 -41.72 1.30 27.52
N ALA A 280 -41.36 0.88 26.31
CA ALA A 280 -42.25 0.12 25.43
C ALA A 280 -42.64 -1.21 26.07
N ALA A 281 -41.65 -1.99 26.57
CA ALA A 281 -41.90 -3.26 27.24
C ALA A 281 -42.78 -3.10 28.49
N GLN A 282 -42.56 -2.06 29.30
CA GLN A 282 -43.40 -1.75 30.46
C GLN A 282 -44.84 -1.39 30.06
N ALA A 283 -45.01 -0.61 28.99
CA ALA A 283 -46.32 -0.24 28.48
C ALA A 283 -47.08 -1.48 27.95
N GLU A 284 -46.40 -2.37 27.22
CA GLU A 284 -46.96 -3.63 26.75
C GLU A 284 -47.41 -4.52 27.91
N ALA A 285 -46.57 -4.71 28.92
CA ALA A 285 -46.92 -5.48 30.12
C ALA A 285 -48.13 -4.86 30.86
N ALA A 286 -48.20 -3.54 30.95
CA ALA A 286 -49.34 -2.84 31.55
C ALA A 286 -50.64 -3.04 30.74
N VAL A 287 -50.55 -3.06 29.41
CA VAL A 287 -51.69 -3.36 28.51
C VAL A 287 -52.18 -4.79 28.73
N GLU A 288 -51.28 -5.78 28.77
CA GLU A 288 -51.66 -7.18 29.02
C GLU A 288 -52.34 -7.35 30.38
N HIS A 289 -51.76 -6.79 31.45
CA HIS A 289 -52.38 -6.84 32.78
C HIS A 289 -53.75 -6.13 32.81
N ALA A 290 -53.91 -5.03 32.07
CA ALA A 290 -55.20 -4.37 31.95
C ALA A 290 -56.23 -5.24 31.20
N ARG A 291 -55.82 -5.97 30.16
CA ARG A 291 -56.68 -6.92 29.42
C ARG A 291 -57.16 -8.05 30.32
N GLU A 292 -56.27 -8.68 31.07
CA GLU A 292 -56.61 -9.75 32.02
C GLU A 292 -57.61 -9.27 33.10
N ARG A 293 -57.41 -8.06 33.62
CA ARG A 293 -58.34 -7.45 34.57
C ARG A 293 -59.72 -7.21 33.96
N VAL A 294 -59.78 -6.72 32.72
CA VAL A 294 -61.05 -6.53 31.99
C VAL A 294 -61.74 -7.87 31.77
N GLU A 295 -61.02 -8.90 31.37
CA GLU A 295 -61.58 -10.23 31.15
C GLU A 295 -62.12 -10.83 32.46
N THR A 296 -61.37 -10.74 33.54
CA THR A 296 -61.80 -11.20 34.88
C THR A 296 -63.08 -10.49 35.32
N ARG A 297 -63.18 -9.17 35.12
CA ARG A 297 -64.38 -8.39 35.46
C ARG A 297 -65.57 -8.77 34.58
N ARG A 298 -65.37 -9.04 33.28
CA ARG A 298 -66.42 -9.53 32.38
C ARG A 298 -66.96 -10.90 32.80
N ARG A 299 -66.08 -11.82 33.21
CA ARG A 299 -66.50 -13.14 33.72
C ARG A 299 -67.36 -13.00 34.98
N ALA A 300 -66.90 -12.21 35.96
CA ALA A 300 -67.66 -11.94 37.18
C ALA A 300 -69.01 -11.25 36.90
N GLU A 301 -69.06 -10.33 35.94
CA GLU A 301 -70.31 -9.69 35.50
C GLU A 301 -71.29 -10.70 34.87
N SER A 302 -70.79 -11.63 34.05
CA SER A 302 -71.59 -12.70 33.46
C SER A 302 -72.16 -13.64 34.51
N GLU A 303 -71.33 -14.11 35.44
CA GLU A 303 -71.74 -14.96 36.56
C GLU A 303 -72.80 -14.29 37.44
N ALA A 304 -72.63 -13.00 37.74
CA ALA A 304 -73.62 -12.23 38.51
C ALA A 304 -74.96 -12.09 37.76
N ARG A 305 -74.93 -11.88 36.44
CA ARG A 305 -76.14 -11.83 35.61
C ARG A 305 -76.87 -13.17 35.57
N GLU A 306 -76.13 -14.27 35.43
CA GLU A 306 -76.70 -15.63 35.44
C GLU A 306 -77.33 -15.96 36.80
N ALA A 307 -76.66 -15.62 37.90
CA ALA A 307 -77.18 -15.80 39.25
C ALA A 307 -78.47 -14.98 39.48
N LEU A 308 -78.53 -13.74 38.99
CA LEU A 308 -79.73 -12.91 39.07
C LEU A 308 -80.89 -13.51 38.26
N ALA A 309 -80.63 -14.02 37.06
CA ALA A 309 -81.64 -14.65 36.21
C ALA A 309 -82.21 -15.93 36.85
N ALA A 310 -81.39 -16.68 37.60
CA ALA A 310 -81.80 -17.92 38.26
C ALA A 310 -82.77 -17.72 39.44
N ILE A 311 -82.82 -16.53 40.05
CA ILE A 311 -83.71 -16.22 41.18
C ILE A 311 -85.19 -16.16 40.72
N GLY A 312 -85.45 -16.01 39.41
CA GLY A 312 -86.80 -15.89 38.85
C GLY A 312 -87.46 -14.54 39.18
N PRO A 313 -88.55 -14.15 38.50
CA PRO A 313 -89.29 -12.94 38.84
C PRO A 313 -89.88 -13.06 40.25
N ASP A 314 -89.82 -11.96 41.00
CA ASP A 314 -90.36 -11.86 42.35
C ASP A 314 -91.84 -12.33 42.38
N PRO A 315 -92.21 -13.32 43.22
CA PRO A 315 -93.60 -13.75 43.34
C PRO A 315 -94.54 -12.65 43.89
N ALA A 316 -94.02 -11.47 44.27
CA ALA A 316 -94.82 -10.33 44.72
C ALA A 316 -95.46 -9.48 43.59
N ASP A 317 -95.16 -9.73 42.32
CA ASP A 317 -95.73 -8.99 41.16
C ASP A 317 -96.89 -9.75 40.45
N GLY A 318 -97.57 -10.67 41.15
CA GLY A 318 -98.73 -11.44 40.66
C GLY A 318 -100.03 -11.17 41.42
#